data_AF-A0AA43HM95-F1
#
_entry.id   AF-A0AA43HM95-F1
#
_cell.length_a   1.000
_cell.length_b   1.000
_cell.length_c   1.000
_cell.angle_alpha   90.00
_cell.angle_beta   90.00
_cell.angle_gamma   90.00
#
_symmetry.space_group_name_H-M   'P 1'
#
loop_
_entity.id
_entity.type
_entity.pdbx_description
1 polymer ?
#
loop_
_entity_poly.entity_id
_entity_poly.type
_entity_poly.pdbx_seq_one_letter_code
_entity_poly.pdbx_strand_id
1 'polypeptide(L)'
;MKAMYGLPSESLALLSRASFSIDVPDAGDHVSFNQLCSRVANCRFRYCPECRSDPVGFLKCRRGSTFAKACQKSAIRGFGAPQLRVMHSAAAPEAIRSGNFRIDRVWVGRPGDAHAIIASRIDVEAHVKELKKLHDRLHLQGRVILLVFMMTMLHPFEDGNGRTMRALMLAMAAGAGSPFLSFLALYLKAAQQDMVVAVNLLADTQLSPMLEFLEKSREFYLNLICNGSGAVREWVTALQDEKLVERHMDFD
;
A
#
# COMPACT_ATOMS: atom_id res chain seq x y z
N MET A 1 15.96 18.43 -7.09
CA MET A 1 14.83 17.76 -6.40
C MET A 1 13.56 17.99 -7.19
N LYS A 2 12.79 16.93 -7.46
CA LYS A 2 11.59 16.99 -8.32
C LYS A 2 10.39 17.51 -7.52
N ALA A 3 9.68 18.50 -8.05
CA ALA A 3 8.42 18.98 -7.49
C ALA A 3 7.24 18.39 -8.29
N MET A 4 6.27 17.80 -7.60
CA MET A 4 5.12 17.13 -8.20
C MET A 4 3.86 17.99 -8.05
N TYR A 5 3.28 18.41 -9.17
CA TYR A 5 2.02 19.16 -9.25
C TYR A 5 0.86 18.24 -9.65
N GLY A 6 0.76 17.09 -8.99
CA GLY A 6 -0.11 15.99 -9.41
C GLY A 6 0.67 14.87 -10.10
N LEU A 7 -0.04 13.91 -10.70
CA LEU A 7 0.58 12.83 -11.46
C LEU A 7 0.78 13.27 -12.93
N PRO A 8 1.95 13.00 -13.55
CA PRO A 8 2.21 13.34 -14.95
C PRO A 8 1.21 12.69 -15.90
N SER A 9 0.59 13.49 -16.78
CA SER A 9 -0.42 13.05 -17.73
C SER A 9 0.11 11.99 -18.71
N GLU A 10 1.36 12.12 -19.14
CA GLU A 10 2.03 11.15 -20.03
C GLU A 10 2.16 9.77 -19.37
N SER A 11 2.56 9.71 -18.09
CA SER A 11 2.61 8.48 -17.31
C SER A 11 1.23 7.84 -17.14
N LEU A 12 0.18 8.65 -16.92
CA LEU A 12 -1.20 8.17 -16.85
C LEU A 12 -1.68 7.61 -18.19
N ALA A 13 -1.34 8.26 -19.31
CA ALA A 13 -1.66 7.80 -20.65
C ALA A 13 -0.91 6.50 -21.00
N LEU A 14 0.35 6.36 -20.56
CA LEU A 14 1.11 5.12 -20.68
C LEU A 14 0.43 3.98 -19.92
N LEU A 15 0.03 4.21 -18.66
CA LEU A 15 -0.69 3.22 -17.86
C LEU A 15 -2.02 2.81 -18.49
N SER A 16 -2.78 3.76 -19.07
CA SER A 16 -4.07 3.46 -19.72
C SER A 16 -3.97 2.55 -20.96
N ARG A 17 -2.79 2.48 -21.58
CA ARG A 17 -2.53 1.69 -22.79
C ARG A 17 -1.78 0.39 -22.49
N ALA A 18 -1.27 0.24 -21.28
CA ALA A 18 -0.54 -0.94 -20.88
C ALA A 18 -1.50 -2.14 -20.81
N SER A 19 -1.07 -3.27 -21.38
CA SER A 19 -1.75 -4.55 -21.25
C SER A 19 -0.80 -5.51 -20.56
N PHE A 20 -1.15 -5.94 -19.35
CA PHE A 20 -0.38 -6.91 -18.59
C PHE A 20 -1.29 -7.65 -17.62
N SER A 21 -1.03 -8.95 -17.45
CA SER A 21 -1.71 -9.79 -16.47
C SER A 21 -0.69 -10.33 -15.48
N ILE A 22 -1.08 -10.36 -14.22
CA ILE A 22 -0.30 -10.99 -13.15
C ILE A 22 -1.23 -12.06 -12.60
N ASP A 23 -1.24 -13.20 -13.29
CA ASP A 23 -2.03 -14.35 -12.90
C ASP A 23 -1.23 -15.20 -11.91
N VAL A 24 -1.90 -15.51 -10.81
CA VAL A 24 -1.35 -16.26 -9.68
C VAL A 24 -2.44 -17.19 -9.18
N PRO A 25 -2.11 -18.44 -8.83
CA PRO A 25 -3.08 -19.38 -8.32
C PRO A 25 -3.66 -18.90 -6.99
N ASP A 26 -4.96 -19.12 -6.81
CA ASP A 26 -5.64 -18.80 -5.54
C ASP A 26 -5.14 -19.73 -4.43
N ALA A 27 -4.40 -19.15 -3.49
CA ALA A 27 -3.98 -19.86 -2.28
C ALA A 27 -5.13 -19.91 -1.26
N GLY A 28 -6.04 -20.86 -1.41
CA GLY A 28 -6.96 -21.31 -0.35
C GLY A 28 -7.88 -20.23 0.24
N ASP A 29 -8.11 -20.29 1.56
CA ASP A 29 -9.02 -19.37 2.27
C ASP A 29 -8.49 -17.92 2.30
N HIS A 30 -8.96 -17.13 1.33
CA HIS A 30 -8.61 -15.73 1.14
C HIS A 30 -9.12 -14.82 2.26
N VAL A 31 -10.24 -15.15 2.93
CA VAL A 31 -10.82 -14.28 3.96
C VAL A 31 -9.94 -14.28 5.20
N SER A 32 -9.56 -15.46 5.70
CA SER A 32 -8.67 -15.55 6.85
C SER A 32 -7.28 -15.02 6.53
N PHE A 33 -6.79 -15.23 5.30
CA PHE A 33 -5.49 -14.71 4.88
C PHE A 33 -5.48 -13.17 4.80
N ASN A 34 -6.52 -12.54 4.24
CA ASN A 34 -6.65 -11.09 4.21
C ASN A 34 -6.73 -10.47 5.63
N GLN A 35 -7.41 -11.14 6.56
CA GLN A 35 -7.45 -10.73 7.96
C GLN A 35 -6.07 -10.81 8.62
N LEU A 36 -5.32 -11.88 8.37
CA LEU A 36 -3.94 -12.02 8.82
C LEU A 36 -3.08 -10.87 8.29
N CYS A 37 -3.08 -10.63 6.98
CA CYS A 37 -2.31 -9.55 6.37
C CYS A 37 -2.69 -8.18 6.91
N SER A 38 -3.99 -7.92 7.12
CA SER A 38 -4.48 -6.68 7.71
C SER A 38 -3.93 -6.45 9.12
N ARG A 39 -3.88 -7.52 9.95
CA ARG A 39 -3.31 -7.44 11.30
C ARG A 39 -1.81 -7.19 11.27
N VAL A 40 -1.07 -7.86 10.38
CA VAL A 40 0.38 -7.61 10.20
C VAL A 40 0.62 -6.17 9.76
N ALA A 41 -0.09 -5.70 8.72
CA ALA A 41 0.07 -4.35 8.19
C ALA A 41 -0.16 -3.25 9.24
N ASN A 42 -1.12 -3.45 10.15
CA ASN A 42 -1.47 -2.48 11.18
C ASN A 42 -0.65 -2.63 12.47
N CYS A 43 -0.33 -3.86 12.89
CA CYS A 43 0.27 -4.12 14.20
C CYS A 43 1.76 -4.42 14.20
N ARG A 44 2.34 -4.83 13.06
CA ARG A 44 3.73 -5.33 12.97
C ARG A 44 4.65 -4.41 12.20
N PHE A 45 4.13 -3.64 11.23
CA PHE A 45 4.89 -2.61 10.53
C PHE A 45 4.97 -1.27 11.28
N ARG A 46 4.29 -1.16 12.41
CA ARG A 46 4.39 -0.03 13.33
C ARG A 46 4.06 -0.53 14.73
N TYR A 47 4.63 0.15 15.73
CA TYR A 47 4.27 -0.05 17.12
C TYR A 47 2.76 0.09 17.30
N CYS A 48 2.15 -0.97 17.81
CA CYS A 48 0.74 -0.97 18.19
C CYS A 48 0.64 -0.89 19.71
N PRO A 49 0.09 0.18 20.30
CA PRO A 49 0.01 0.32 21.76
C PRO A 49 -0.92 -0.72 22.41
N GLU A 50 -1.90 -1.26 21.67
CA GLU A 50 -2.85 -2.24 22.22
C GLU A 50 -2.24 -3.64 22.40
N CYS A 51 -1.46 -4.12 21.43
CA CYS A 51 -0.84 -5.45 21.51
C CYS A 51 0.68 -5.38 21.69
N ARG A 52 1.24 -4.18 21.84
CA ARG A 52 2.68 -3.89 21.91
C ARG A 52 3.48 -4.50 20.76
N SER A 53 2.83 -4.69 19.61
CA SER A 53 3.37 -5.41 18.45
C SER A 53 3.88 -6.83 18.74
N ASP A 54 3.39 -7.45 19.83
CA ASP A 54 3.79 -8.77 20.29
C ASP A 54 3.58 -9.84 19.20
N PRO A 55 4.59 -10.71 18.92
CA PRO A 55 4.53 -11.74 17.88
C PRO A 55 3.36 -12.72 18.02
N VAL A 56 2.83 -12.93 19.22
CA VAL A 56 1.70 -13.85 19.45
C VAL A 56 0.39 -13.06 19.63
N GLY A 57 0.45 -11.96 20.37
CA GLY A 57 -0.69 -11.13 20.76
C GLY A 57 -1.33 -10.36 19.59
N PHE A 58 -0.59 -10.05 18.52
CA PHE A 58 -1.14 -9.27 17.41
C PHE A 58 -2.32 -9.95 16.69
N LEU A 59 -2.35 -11.29 16.68
CA LEU A 59 -3.43 -12.10 16.10
C LEU A 59 -4.77 -11.88 16.83
N LYS A 60 -4.74 -11.49 18.10
CA LYS A 60 -5.93 -11.21 18.93
C LYS A 60 -6.17 -9.72 19.15
N CYS A 61 -5.31 -8.84 18.60
CA CYS A 61 -5.40 -7.40 18.78
C CYS A 61 -6.74 -6.81 18.29
N ARG A 62 -7.39 -5.98 19.12
CA ARG A 62 -8.66 -5.31 18.78
C ARG A 62 -8.47 -4.25 17.70
N ARG A 63 -7.41 -3.43 17.75
CA ARG A 63 -7.05 -2.48 16.69
C ARG A 63 -6.85 -3.18 15.36
N GLY A 64 -6.08 -4.27 15.34
CA GLY A 64 -5.86 -5.08 14.14
C GLY A 64 -7.16 -5.66 13.57
N SER A 65 -8.07 -6.15 14.43
CA SER A 65 -9.39 -6.63 14.02
C SER A 65 -10.27 -5.51 13.43
N THR A 66 -10.25 -4.33 14.07
CA THR A 66 -11.02 -3.17 13.61
C THR A 66 -10.53 -2.68 12.26
N PHE A 67 -9.20 -2.63 12.07
CA PHE A 67 -8.58 -2.29 10.79
C PHE A 67 -8.95 -3.31 9.70
N ALA A 68 -8.86 -4.61 9.97
CA ALA A 68 -9.26 -5.65 9.02
C ALA A 68 -10.74 -5.50 8.60
N LYS A 69 -11.64 -5.23 9.55
CA LYS A 69 -13.06 -4.94 9.24
C LYS A 69 -13.23 -3.69 8.39
N ALA A 70 -12.42 -2.66 8.60
CA ALA A 70 -12.45 -1.45 7.78
C ALA A 70 -12.04 -1.73 6.33
N CYS A 71 -10.96 -2.51 6.11
CA CYS A 71 -10.55 -2.96 4.78
C CYS A 71 -11.65 -3.77 4.08
N GLN A 72 -12.29 -4.71 4.79
CA GLN A 72 -13.38 -5.51 4.23
C GLN A 72 -14.60 -4.64 3.85
N LYS A 73 -15.03 -3.73 4.72
CA LYS A 73 -16.15 -2.82 4.43
C LYS A 73 -15.84 -1.85 3.28
N SER A 74 -14.57 -1.46 3.15
CA SER A 74 -14.09 -0.61 2.06
C SER A 74 -14.20 -1.27 0.70
N ALA A 75 -14.09 -2.59 0.60
CA ALA A 75 -14.16 -3.32 -0.67
C ALA A 75 -15.45 -3.03 -1.44
N ILE A 76 -16.54 -2.74 -0.72
CA ILE A 76 -17.89 -2.53 -1.26
C ILE A 76 -18.08 -1.07 -1.76
N ARG A 77 -17.29 -0.12 -1.26
CA ARG A 77 -17.51 1.32 -1.45
C ARG A 77 -16.84 1.91 -2.71
N GLY A 78 -16.01 1.13 -3.41
CA GLY A 78 -15.30 1.55 -4.61
C GLY A 78 -14.13 2.52 -4.33
N PHE A 79 -13.58 3.10 -5.40
CA PHE A 79 -12.42 4.02 -5.34
C PHE A 79 -12.86 5.50 -5.48
N GLY A 80 -12.31 6.38 -4.63
CA GLY A 80 -12.54 7.82 -4.66
C GLY A 80 -12.18 8.53 -3.34
N ALA A 81 -12.31 9.86 -3.32
CA ALA A 81 -11.92 10.68 -2.18
C ALA A 81 -12.56 10.25 -0.83
N PRO A 82 -13.87 9.95 -0.74
CA PRO A 82 -14.47 9.47 0.51
C PRO A 82 -13.81 8.19 1.02
N GLN A 83 -13.48 7.26 0.11
CA GLN A 83 -12.85 6.00 0.50
C GLN A 83 -11.41 6.20 0.97
N LEU A 84 -10.66 7.07 0.30
CA LEU A 84 -9.31 7.44 0.72
C LEU A 84 -9.33 8.02 2.15
N ARG A 85 -10.26 8.92 2.46
CA ARG A 85 -10.38 9.53 3.80
C ARG A 85 -10.73 8.51 4.88
N VAL A 86 -11.68 7.62 4.61
CA VAL A 86 -12.07 6.55 5.55
C VAL A 86 -10.91 5.59 5.79
N MET A 87 -10.23 5.14 4.74
CA MET A 87 -9.10 4.23 4.88
C MET A 87 -7.92 4.89 5.58
N HIS A 88 -7.66 6.16 5.29
CA HIS A 88 -6.63 6.90 6.01
C HIS A 88 -6.93 7.00 7.50
N SER A 89 -8.18 7.31 7.86
CA SER A 89 -8.60 7.38 9.27
C SER A 89 -8.38 6.06 10.00
N ALA A 90 -8.62 4.94 9.32
CA ALA A 90 -8.35 3.61 9.87
C ALA A 90 -6.86 3.25 9.93
N ALA A 91 -6.09 3.63 8.91
CA ALA A 91 -4.68 3.22 8.73
C ALA A 91 -3.68 4.12 9.49
N ALA A 92 -4.05 5.38 9.72
CA ALA A 92 -3.23 6.39 10.37
C ALA A 92 -4.09 7.29 11.30
N PRO A 93 -4.76 6.72 12.31
CA PRO A 93 -5.61 7.48 13.22
C PRO A 93 -4.85 8.55 14.02
N GLU A 94 -3.56 8.36 14.23
CA GLU A 94 -2.70 9.28 14.98
C GLU A 94 -2.06 10.40 14.14
N ALA A 95 -2.31 10.45 12.83
CA ALA A 95 -1.89 11.59 12.01
C ALA A 95 -2.69 12.85 12.40
N ILE A 96 -2.01 14.01 12.48
CA ILE A 96 -2.61 15.29 12.93
C ILE A 96 -3.91 15.60 12.18
N ARG A 97 -3.92 15.39 10.87
CA ARG A 97 -5.08 15.61 9.98
C ARG A 97 -5.69 14.30 9.51
N SER A 98 -5.86 13.33 10.41
CA SER A 98 -6.38 12.02 10.02
C SER A 98 -7.71 12.13 9.26
N GLY A 99 -7.77 11.50 8.08
CA GLY A 99 -8.95 11.50 7.22
C GLY A 99 -9.09 12.74 6.35
N ASN A 100 -8.13 13.67 6.38
CA ASN A 100 -8.17 14.91 5.61
C ASN A 100 -6.97 14.99 4.68
N PHE A 101 -7.19 15.41 3.43
CA PHE A 101 -6.09 15.65 2.51
C PHE A 101 -5.17 16.76 3.02
N ARG A 102 -3.90 16.69 2.59
CA ARG A 102 -2.92 17.74 2.87
C ARG A 102 -3.36 19.06 2.23
N ILE A 103 -3.09 20.15 2.93
CA ILE A 103 -3.35 21.52 2.45
C ILE A 103 -2.09 22.21 1.97
N ASP A 104 -0.93 21.74 2.43
CA ASP A 104 0.38 22.28 2.12
C ASP A 104 1.21 21.33 1.26
N ARG A 105 2.37 21.84 0.84
CA ARG A 105 3.40 21.01 0.23
C ARG A 105 4.01 20.09 1.29
N VAL A 106 4.33 18.87 0.90
CA VAL A 106 4.99 17.90 1.79
C VAL A 106 6.24 17.33 1.13
N TRP A 107 7.25 17.12 1.95
CA TRP A 107 8.47 16.45 1.55
C TRP A 107 8.27 14.94 1.64
N VAL A 108 8.59 14.22 0.57
CA VAL A 108 8.48 12.76 0.52
C VAL A 108 9.87 12.17 0.31
N GLY A 109 10.27 11.24 1.17
CA GLY A 109 11.63 10.68 1.22
C GLY A 109 12.51 11.37 2.27
N ARG A 110 13.75 10.90 2.42
CA ARG A 110 14.71 11.52 3.36
C ARG A 110 15.47 12.67 2.68
N PRO A 111 15.92 13.70 3.41
CA PRO A 111 16.88 14.66 2.88
C PRO A 111 18.10 13.94 2.30
N GLY A 112 18.50 14.31 1.07
CA GLY A 112 19.62 13.69 0.35
C GLY A 112 19.30 12.41 -0.44
N ASP A 113 18.08 11.88 -0.33
CA ASP A 113 17.64 10.74 -1.15
C ASP A 113 17.43 11.21 -2.61
N ALA A 114 18.03 10.49 -3.57
CA ALA A 114 17.91 10.79 -5.00
C ALA A 114 16.47 10.71 -5.51
N HIS A 115 15.62 9.94 -4.82
CA HIS A 115 14.22 9.74 -5.14
C HIS A 115 13.28 10.60 -4.27
N ALA A 116 13.83 11.54 -3.49
CA ALA A 116 13.02 12.49 -2.73
C ALA A 116 12.30 13.47 -3.67
N ILE A 117 11.04 13.74 -3.34
CA ILE A 117 10.20 14.69 -4.06
C ILE A 117 9.55 15.69 -3.11
N ILE A 118 9.10 16.81 -3.68
CA ILE A 118 8.17 17.71 -3.02
C ILE A 118 6.80 17.52 -3.67
N ALA A 119 5.84 16.99 -2.92
CA ALA A 119 4.45 16.98 -3.39
C ALA A 119 3.88 18.38 -3.18
N SER A 120 3.73 19.15 -4.26
CA SER A 120 3.36 20.57 -4.25
C SER A 120 1.94 20.81 -3.75
N ARG A 121 1.65 22.02 -3.29
CA ARG A 121 0.30 22.45 -2.90
C ARG A 121 -0.63 22.44 -4.11
N ILE A 122 -1.65 21.59 -4.07
CA ILE A 122 -2.66 21.40 -5.12
C ILE A 122 -4.01 21.06 -4.49
N ASP A 123 -5.09 21.14 -5.28
CA ASP A 123 -6.37 20.54 -4.91
C ASP A 123 -6.30 19.01 -5.12
N VAL A 124 -5.97 18.29 -4.04
CA VAL A 124 -5.86 16.82 -4.04
C VAL A 124 -7.19 16.16 -4.40
N GLU A 125 -8.33 16.71 -3.97
CA GLU A 125 -9.63 16.11 -4.20
C GLU A 125 -10.02 16.15 -5.68
N ALA A 126 -9.77 17.29 -6.34
CA ALA A 126 -9.94 17.41 -7.78
C ALA A 126 -9.10 16.39 -8.56
N HIS A 127 -7.83 16.19 -8.16
CA HIS A 127 -6.97 15.20 -8.79
C HIS A 127 -7.48 13.77 -8.58
N VAL A 128 -7.89 13.41 -7.35
CA VAL A 128 -8.45 12.08 -7.07
C VAL A 128 -9.73 11.82 -7.89
N LYS A 129 -10.56 12.84 -8.12
CA LYS A 129 -11.76 12.74 -8.98
C LYS A 129 -11.40 12.39 -10.43
N GLU A 130 -10.34 12.97 -10.98
CA GLU A 130 -9.87 12.64 -12.32
C GLU A 130 -9.23 11.24 -12.38
N LEU A 131 -8.40 10.89 -11.39
CA LEU A 131 -7.79 9.56 -11.29
C LEU A 131 -8.85 8.47 -11.14
N LYS A 132 -9.99 8.74 -10.50
CA LYS A 132 -11.11 7.81 -10.42
C LYS A 132 -11.63 7.39 -11.80
N LYS A 133 -11.75 8.33 -12.75
CA LYS A 133 -12.24 8.01 -14.11
C LYS A 133 -11.30 7.05 -14.82
N LEU A 134 -10.00 7.22 -14.64
CA LEU A 134 -8.98 6.31 -15.17
C LEU A 134 -9.05 4.96 -14.44
N HIS A 135 -9.05 4.96 -13.11
CA HIS A 135 -9.14 3.76 -12.27
C HIS A 135 -10.27 2.84 -12.70
N ASP A 136 -11.48 3.39 -12.90
CA ASP A 136 -12.66 2.59 -13.22
C ASP A 136 -12.55 1.88 -14.59
N ARG A 137 -11.76 2.44 -15.53
CA ARG A 137 -11.50 1.85 -16.86
C ARG A 137 -10.35 0.86 -16.88
N LEU A 138 -9.44 0.91 -15.91
CA LEU A 138 -8.30 0.00 -15.83
C LEU A 138 -8.74 -1.39 -15.36
N HIS A 139 -8.05 -2.42 -15.87
CA HIS A 139 -8.10 -3.76 -15.28
C HIS A 139 -7.43 -3.76 -13.88
N LEU A 140 -7.59 -4.85 -13.14
CA LEU A 140 -7.17 -4.96 -11.75
C LEU A 140 -5.70 -4.56 -11.52
N GLN A 141 -4.78 -5.05 -12.35
CA GLN A 141 -3.36 -4.77 -12.23
C GLN A 141 -3.02 -3.31 -12.58
N GLY A 142 -3.71 -2.71 -13.55
CA GLY A 142 -3.62 -1.27 -13.81
C GLY A 142 -4.07 -0.43 -12.61
N ARG A 143 -5.15 -0.86 -11.94
CA ARG A 143 -5.64 -0.22 -10.69
C ARG A 143 -4.61 -0.34 -9.56
N VAL A 144 -3.93 -1.47 -9.45
CA VAL A 144 -2.82 -1.70 -8.51
C VAL A 144 -1.68 -0.71 -8.75
N ILE A 145 -1.19 -0.58 -9.99
CA ILE A 145 -0.13 0.39 -10.33
C ILE A 145 -0.60 1.81 -10.03
N LEU A 146 -1.82 2.18 -10.45
CA LEU A 146 -2.37 3.51 -10.21
C LEU A 146 -2.44 3.84 -8.72
N LEU A 147 -2.87 2.89 -7.88
CA LEU A 147 -2.92 3.06 -6.44
C LEU A 147 -1.53 3.33 -5.86
N VAL A 148 -0.53 2.53 -6.24
CA VAL A 148 0.85 2.68 -5.75
C VAL A 148 1.43 4.02 -6.21
N PHE A 149 1.25 4.35 -7.49
CA PHE A 149 1.73 5.61 -8.08
C PHE A 149 1.11 6.83 -7.41
N MET A 150 -0.22 6.84 -7.25
CA MET A 150 -0.94 7.92 -6.58
C MET A 150 -0.49 8.07 -5.13
N MET A 151 -0.48 7.00 -4.35
CA MET A 151 -0.17 7.12 -2.93
C MET A 151 1.28 7.53 -2.66
N THR A 152 2.21 7.18 -3.56
CA THR A 152 3.62 7.56 -3.45
C THR A 152 3.89 8.97 -3.97
N MET A 153 3.37 9.33 -5.16
CA MET A 153 3.76 10.58 -5.86
C MET A 153 2.77 11.74 -5.70
N LEU A 154 1.46 11.49 -5.74
CA LEU A 154 0.47 12.53 -5.40
C LEU A 154 0.54 12.86 -3.91
N HIS A 155 0.83 11.82 -3.11
CA HIS A 155 1.02 11.88 -1.67
C HIS A 155 -0.14 12.63 -0.98
N PRO A 156 -1.38 12.11 -1.06
CA PRO A 156 -2.59 12.89 -0.75
C PRO A 156 -2.71 13.35 0.72
N PHE A 157 -1.98 12.73 1.65
CA PHE A 157 -2.01 13.04 3.08
C PHE A 157 -0.67 13.57 3.58
N GLU A 158 -0.64 14.23 4.74
CA GLU A 158 0.59 14.74 5.35
C GLU A 158 1.48 13.63 5.94
N ASP A 159 0.85 12.57 6.47
CA ASP A 159 1.48 11.35 6.94
C ASP A 159 0.53 10.19 6.61
N GLY A 160 1.00 8.94 6.67
CA GLY A 160 0.13 7.77 6.58
C GLY A 160 -0.14 7.29 5.16
N ASN A 161 0.47 7.88 4.13
CA ASN A 161 0.26 7.48 2.73
C ASN A 161 0.61 6.02 2.47
N GLY A 162 1.79 5.55 2.89
CA GLY A 162 2.18 4.14 2.71
C GLY A 162 1.27 3.16 3.47
N ARG A 163 0.75 3.55 4.64
CA ARG A 163 -0.19 2.73 5.43
C ARG A 163 -1.57 2.67 4.76
N THR A 164 -2.05 3.81 4.28
CA THR A 164 -3.30 3.92 3.54
C THR A 164 -3.24 3.18 2.21
N MET A 165 -2.10 3.22 1.50
CA MET A 165 -1.85 2.43 0.29
C MET A 165 -2.04 0.94 0.54
N ARG A 166 -1.41 0.40 1.59
CA ARG A 166 -1.58 -1.01 1.97
C ARG A 166 -3.01 -1.34 2.39
N ALA A 167 -3.66 -0.43 3.12
CA ALA A 167 -5.06 -0.61 3.52
C ALA A 167 -6.00 -0.67 2.30
N LEU A 168 -5.79 0.19 1.30
CA LEU A 168 -6.53 0.18 0.04
C LEU A 168 -6.22 -1.09 -0.78
N MET A 169 -4.97 -1.54 -0.81
CA MET A 169 -4.61 -2.81 -1.45
C MET A 169 -5.29 -4.01 -0.78
N LEU A 170 -5.36 -4.04 0.55
CA LEU A 170 -6.09 -5.06 1.30
C LEU A 170 -7.61 -5.02 1.05
N ALA A 171 -8.17 -3.83 0.86
CA ALA A 171 -9.57 -3.67 0.47
C ALA A 171 -9.82 -4.19 -0.96
N MET A 172 -8.93 -3.88 -1.90
CA MET A 172 -8.97 -4.44 -3.26
C MET A 172 -8.86 -5.96 -3.24
N ALA A 173 -7.95 -6.50 -2.42
CA ALA A 173 -7.77 -7.94 -2.25
C ALA A 173 -9.04 -8.62 -1.73
N ALA A 174 -9.70 -8.03 -0.72
CA ALA A 174 -10.95 -8.54 -0.18
C ALA A 174 -12.09 -8.50 -1.22
N GLY A 175 -12.18 -7.43 -2.02
CA GLY A 175 -13.21 -7.31 -3.07
C GLY A 175 -12.99 -8.24 -4.27
N ALA A 176 -11.73 -8.51 -4.61
CA ALA A 176 -11.36 -9.42 -5.70
C ALA A 176 -11.22 -10.89 -5.26
N GLY A 177 -11.30 -11.18 -3.96
CA GLY A 177 -11.05 -12.52 -3.44
C GLY A 177 -9.60 -13.00 -3.62
N SER A 178 -8.62 -12.08 -3.73
CA SER A 178 -7.25 -12.40 -4.13
C SER A 178 -6.27 -12.48 -2.95
N PRO A 179 -5.74 -13.67 -2.62
CA PRO A 179 -4.68 -13.82 -1.63
C PRO A 179 -3.39 -13.09 -2.04
N PHE A 180 -3.05 -13.10 -3.33
CA PHE A 180 -1.85 -12.41 -3.82
C PHE A 180 -1.90 -10.91 -3.58
N LEU A 181 -3.03 -10.24 -3.79
CA LEU A 181 -3.12 -8.81 -3.47
C LEU A 181 -2.98 -8.54 -1.95
N SER A 182 -3.45 -9.46 -1.11
CA SER A 182 -3.23 -9.36 0.34
C SER A 182 -1.76 -9.52 0.71
N PHE A 183 -1.04 -10.43 0.03
CA PHE A 183 0.41 -10.59 0.14
C PHE A 183 1.14 -9.35 -0.38
N LEU A 184 0.78 -8.85 -1.57
CA LEU A 184 1.39 -7.71 -2.23
C LEU A 184 1.31 -6.46 -1.36
N ALA A 185 0.19 -6.26 -0.65
CA ALA A 185 0.06 -5.18 0.32
C ALA A 185 1.21 -5.18 1.36
N LEU A 186 1.67 -6.35 1.80
CA LEU A 186 2.80 -6.46 2.73
C LEU A 186 4.15 -6.39 2.01
N TYR A 187 4.25 -7.01 0.85
CA TYR A 187 5.46 -6.99 0.02
C TYR A 187 5.87 -5.56 -0.37
N LEU A 188 4.91 -4.65 -0.63
CA LEU A 188 5.18 -3.22 -0.88
C LEU A 188 6.00 -2.54 0.24
N LYS A 189 5.89 -3.03 1.48
CA LYS A 189 6.72 -2.54 2.61
C LYS A 189 8.04 -3.28 2.69
N ALA A 190 8.06 -4.60 2.47
CA ALA A 190 9.29 -5.40 2.49
C ALA A 190 10.27 -4.96 1.38
N ALA A 191 9.76 -4.67 0.19
CA ALA A 191 10.50 -4.19 -0.98
C ALA A 191 10.28 -2.68 -1.22
N GLN A 192 10.19 -1.89 -0.15
CA GLN A 192 9.83 -0.47 -0.25
C GLN A 192 10.81 0.34 -1.12
N GLN A 193 12.11 0.03 -1.04
CA GLN A 193 13.13 0.75 -1.82
C GLN A 193 12.93 0.53 -3.32
N ASP A 194 12.80 -0.72 -3.75
CA ASP A 194 12.57 -1.07 -5.16
C ASP A 194 11.25 -0.48 -5.67
N MET A 195 10.20 -0.51 -4.85
CA MET A 195 8.92 0.11 -5.18
C MET A 195 9.05 1.63 -5.40
N VAL A 196 9.79 2.33 -4.53
CA VAL A 196 10.00 3.78 -4.67
C VAL A 196 10.78 4.11 -5.94
N VAL A 197 11.80 3.32 -6.28
CA VAL A 197 12.56 3.46 -7.53
C VAL A 197 11.64 3.27 -8.74
N ALA A 198 10.89 2.18 -8.78
CA ALA A 198 9.99 1.86 -9.87
C ALA A 198 8.92 2.95 -10.10
N VAL A 199 8.37 3.50 -9.02
CA VAL A 199 7.37 4.57 -9.10
C VAL A 199 7.98 5.90 -9.53
N ASN A 200 9.20 6.22 -9.11
CA ASN A 200 9.91 7.41 -9.58
C ASN A 200 10.16 7.34 -11.09
N LEU A 201 10.63 6.19 -11.58
CA LEU A 201 10.83 5.95 -13.01
C LEU A 201 9.51 6.00 -13.80
N LEU A 202 8.41 5.48 -13.24
CA LEU A 202 7.08 5.66 -13.83
C LEU A 202 6.68 7.13 -13.93
N ALA A 203 7.04 7.95 -12.94
CA ALA A 203 6.84 9.40 -12.98
C ALA A 203 7.72 10.11 -14.02
N ASP A 204 8.73 9.44 -14.56
CA ASP A 204 9.57 9.85 -15.69
C ASP A 204 9.20 9.08 -16.97
N THR A 205 7.94 8.63 -17.06
CA THR A 205 7.34 7.92 -18.21
C THR A 205 7.96 6.57 -18.55
N GLN A 206 8.65 5.93 -17.59
CA GLN A 206 9.21 4.59 -17.76
C GLN A 206 8.37 3.56 -16.99
N LEU A 207 7.52 2.82 -17.70
CA LEU A 207 6.62 1.82 -17.09
C LEU A 207 7.32 0.49 -16.75
N SER A 208 8.30 0.06 -17.54
CA SER A 208 8.93 -1.27 -17.40
C SER A 208 9.42 -1.58 -15.98
N PRO A 209 10.08 -0.67 -15.24
CA PRO A 209 10.52 -0.94 -13.87
C PRO A 209 9.36 -1.29 -12.91
N MET A 210 8.18 -0.70 -13.10
CA MET A 210 7.00 -1.03 -12.30
C MET A 210 6.44 -2.41 -12.64
N LEU A 211 6.50 -2.81 -13.92
CA LEU A 211 6.10 -4.15 -14.35
C LEU A 211 7.07 -5.21 -13.80
N GLU A 212 8.38 -4.95 -13.87
CA GLU A 212 9.42 -5.81 -13.30
C GLU A 212 9.27 -5.96 -11.78
N PHE A 213 8.95 -4.87 -11.06
CA PHE A 213 8.67 -4.94 -9.63
C PHE A 213 7.50 -5.88 -9.34
N LEU A 214 6.42 -5.79 -10.11
CA LEU A 214 5.26 -6.65 -9.93
C LEU A 214 5.56 -8.11 -10.31
N GLU A 215 6.32 -8.36 -11.37
CA GLU A 215 6.73 -9.72 -11.75
C GLU A 215 7.61 -10.35 -10.67
N LYS A 216 8.59 -9.63 -10.12
CA LYS A 216 9.40 -10.10 -8.99
C LYS A 216 8.54 -10.44 -7.77
N SER A 217 7.52 -9.64 -7.48
CA SER A 217 6.59 -9.92 -6.38
C SER A 217 5.78 -11.20 -6.63
N ARG A 218 5.39 -11.45 -7.89
CA ARG A 218 4.70 -12.67 -8.33
C ARG A 218 5.61 -13.89 -8.21
N GLU A 219 6.83 -13.83 -8.74
CA GLU A 219 7.81 -14.91 -8.66
C GLU A 219 8.11 -15.27 -7.20
N PHE A 220 8.30 -14.28 -6.34
CA PHE A 220 8.51 -14.49 -4.91
C PHE A 220 7.31 -15.20 -4.26
N TYR A 221 6.09 -14.76 -4.58
CA TYR A 221 4.87 -15.39 -4.09
C TYR A 221 4.73 -16.85 -4.55
N LEU A 222 4.99 -17.13 -5.83
CA LEU A 222 4.94 -18.47 -6.40
C LEU A 222 5.99 -19.39 -5.77
N ASN A 223 7.21 -18.88 -5.54
CA ASN A 223 8.26 -19.64 -4.85
C ASN A 223 7.84 -20.02 -3.43
N LEU A 224 7.18 -19.12 -2.70
CA LEU A 224 6.63 -19.44 -1.38
C LEU A 224 5.55 -20.53 -1.46
N ILE A 225 4.65 -20.47 -2.43
CA ILE A 225 3.62 -21.53 -2.62
C ILE A 225 4.27 -22.88 -2.91
N CYS A 226 5.28 -22.92 -3.79
CA CYS A 226 6.00 -24.14 -4.15
C CYS A 226 6.76 -24.75 -2.96
N ASN A 227 7.20 -23.94 -2.01
CA ASN A 227 7.93 -24.39 -0.81
C ASN A 227 7.03 -24.96 0.29
N GLY A 228 5.70 -24.97 0.09
CA GLY A 228 4.74 -25.60 0.99
C GLY A 228 3.53 -24.71 1.28
N SER A 229 2.40 -25.35 1.57
CA SER A 229 1.10 -24.66 1.78
C SER A 229 1.11 -23.64 2.93
N GLY A 230 2.04 -23.76 3.88
CA GLY A 230 2.21 -22.84 5.02
C GLY A 230 3.19 -21.69 4.79
N ALA A 231 4.11 -21.79 3.82
CA ALA A 231 5.27 -20.89 3.74
C ALA A 231 4.90 -19.42 3.49
N VAL A 232 3.83 -19.16 2.72
CA VAL A 232 3.30 -17.79 2.55
C VAL A 232 2.82 -17.22 3.90
N ARG A 233 2.08 -18.01 4.69
CA ARG A 233 1.57 -17.56 5.99
C ARG A 233 2.71 -17.33 6.98
N GLU A 234 3.70 -18.22 6.99
CA GLU A 234 4.91 -18.10 7.81
C GLU A 234 5.67 -16.82 7.49
N TRP A 235 5.93 -16.55 6.21
CA TRP A 235 6.55 -15.30 5.77
C TRP A 235 5.77 -14.09 6.25
N VAL A 236 4.45 -14.08 6.06
CA VAL A 236 3.58 -12.98 6.52
C VAL A 236 3.66 -12.78 8.04
N THR A 237 3.65 -13.86 8.83
CA THR A 237 3.72 -13.77 10.29
C THR A 237 5.08 -13.32 10.81
N ALA A 238 6.15 -13.66 10.09
CA ALA A 238 7.51 -13.29 10.44
C ALA A 238 7.78 -11.78 10.24
N LEU A 239 7.02 -11.12 9.37
CA LEU A 239 7.20 -9.69 9.10
C LEU A 239 7.06 -8.83 10.37
N GLN A 240 8.04 -7.94 10.53
CA GLN A 240 8.09 -6.89 11.53
C GLN A 240 8.89 -5.72 10.95
N ASP A 241 8.59 -4.47 11.32
CA ASP A 241 9.50 -3.37 10.97
C ASP A 241 10.76 -3.50 11.84
N GLU A 242 11.93 -3.72 11.22
CA GLU A 242 13.22 -3.91 11.90
C GLU A 242 13.53 -2.75 12.86
N LYS A 243 13.06 -1.53 12.56
CA LYS A 243 13.23 -0.34 13.42
C LYS A 243 12.40 -0.35 14.70
N LEU A 244 11.47 -1.29 14.86
CA LEU A 244 10.72 -1.50 16.11
C LEU A 244 11.54 -2.27 17.14
N VAL A 245 12.57 -3.02 16.72
CA VAL A 245 13.46 -3.75 17.62
C VAL A 245 14.44 -2.79 18.30
N GLU A 246 15.01 -1.85 17.55
CA GLU A 246 16.01 -0.91 18.08
C GLU A 246 15.43 0.08 19.11
N ARG A 247 14.24 0.65 18.88
CA ARG A 247 13.66 1.67 19.78
C ARG A 247 13.13 1.16 21.13
N HIS A 248 13.08 -0.15 21.32
CA HIS A 248 12.65 -0.77 22.59
C HIS A 248 13.80 -1.46 23.33
N MET A 249 15.02 -1.45 22.77
CA MET A 249 16.24 -1.84 23.49
C MET A 249 16.98 -0.64 24.11
N ASP A 250 16.56 0.60 23.82
CA ASP A 250 17.12 1.84 24.42
C ASP A 250 16.35 2.30 25.68
N PHE A 251 15.62 1.39 26.33
CA PHE A 251 15.07 1.61 27.68
C PHE A 251 15.57 0.49 28.60
N ASP A 252 16.87 0.50 28.86
CA ASP A 252 17.50 -0.01 30.10
C ASP A 252 18.65 0.93 30.48
#